data_AF-A0A1Z4RUW6-F1
#
_entry.id   AF-A0A1Z4RUW6-F1
#
_cell.length_a   1.000
_cell.length_b   1.000
_cell.length_c   1.000
_cell.angle_alpha   90.00
_cell.angle_beta   90.00
_cell.angle_gamma   90.00
#
_symmetry.space_group_name_H-M   'P 1'
#
loop_
_entity.id
_entity.type
_entity.pdbx_description
1 polymer ?
#
loop_
_entity_poly.entity_id
_entity_poly.type
_entity_poly.pdbx_seq_one_letter_code
_entity_poly.pdbx_strand_id
1 'polypeptide(L)'
;MSIKKAYQPTPSGGQPLTRVDLINSHPNNQQKKLNKSRAILVGFGLAGVSLVSAAVGAFLAVALSTASPLQQIQLTNEEQKIFSQEETVTDKNLNLPVLSRPVNILVLGIKVISSDLDERGIEYDKQDVGYLHLVNSFDGLSDSMLLLRFDPQQEKLFVLSIPRDTRVDLEGHGIGKINHANQYGGPALAAATASDLLGGINIDRYVRVNVQGVEKLIDALGGVTVNVPKDMKYNDFSQHLYIDLKKGVQHLDGDKAMQFLRYRYDEYGDISRVQRQQMLMRSAVEQTLKPATIVKIPKILSVIQSHLDTNLTVRELMALSNFASKTKRANVQMMMLPGDFNDGSESVSYWLPNEEAIDRLMTKHFNLPVNANNNYASVAHDAQLLNPNLKISVQDTIGNQEALQSALDTLRTAGYNRVSASKNWQDPLVTTKIIAQSGDDEAAAEVRSILGVGEIVVESTGVLQSDITVEVGRDWVRRRRRLSQADLAPGLENNFDN
;
A
#
# COMPACT_ATOMS: atom_id res chain seq x y z
N MET A 1 70.04 63.20 -23.02
CA MET A 1 71.45 63.42 -22.63
C MET A 1 71.58 64.80 -22.00
N SER A 2 71.50 64.90 -20.67
CA SER A 2 72.04 66.02 -19.89
C SER A 2 72.22 65.54 -18.45
N ILE A 3 73.31 65.92 -17.79
CA ILE A 3 73.91 65.18 -16.67
C ILE A 3 74.26 66.12 -15.51
N LYS A 4 74.32 65.55 -14.29
CA LYS A 4 75.01 65.98 -13.05
C LYS A 4 74.05 66.52 -11.97
N LYS A 5 74.24 66.26 -10.68
CA LYS A 5 75.12 65.37 -9.87
C LYS A 5 74.46 65.34 -8.46
N ALA A 6 74.17 64.21 -7.81
CA ALA A 6 75.04 63.25 -7.10
C ALA A 6 75.07 63.43 -5.56
N TYR A 7 75.11 62.28 -4.88
CA TYR A 7 75.64 62.00 -3.52
C TYR A 7 74.72 62.00 -2.27
N GLN A 8 74.97 60.99 -1.43
CA GLN A 8 74.39 60.57 -0.13
C GLN A 8 75.14 61.26 1.06
N PRO A 9 74.91 61.03 2.40
CA PRO A 9 74.35 59.85 3.12
C PRO A 9 73.53 60.09 4.43
N THR A 10 73.42 59.06 5.29
CA THR A 10 72.67 58.86 6.57
C THR A 10 73.45 59.41 7.82
N PRO A 11 73.22 59.09 9.15
CA PRO A 11 72.18 58.32 9.92
C PRO A 11 71.77 58.86 11.37
N SER A 12 70.96 58.07 12.14
CA SER A 12 71.02 57.78 13.63
C SER A 12 70.30 58.58 14.77
N GLY A 13 69.86 57.83 15.82
CA GLY A 13 69.63 58.21 17.26
C GLY A 13 68.28 58.84 17.71
N GLY A 14 67.69 58.65 18.91
CA GLY A 14 67.86 57.69 20.04
C GLY A 14 67.15 58.08 21.39
N GLN A 15 66.49 57.11 22.10
CA GLN A 15 66.25 56.92 23.59
C GLN A 15 65.70 58.05 24.55
N PRO A 16 65.39 57.82 25.87
CA PRO A 16 64.57 56.78 26.57
C PRO A 16 63.70 57.31 27.79
N LEU A 17 63.47 56.45 28.83
CA LEU A 17 62.81 56.64 30.17
C LEU A 17 61.31 56.19 30.26
N THR A 18 60.68 55.73 31.37
CA THR A 18 61.07 55.53 32.81
C THR A 18 60.44 54.23 33.45
N ARG A 19 60.04 54.19 34.75
CA ARG A 19 59.61 52.99 35.56
C ARG A 19 58.68 53.37 36.75
N VAL A 20 57.67 52.55 37.13
CA VAL A 20 57.22 52.25 38.55
C VAL A 20 56.53 50.86 38.70
N ASP A 21 57.10 50.04 39.59
CA ASP A 21 56.70 48.91 40.48
C ASP A 21 55.37 48.10 40.47
N LEU A 22 55.56 46.76 40.54
CA LEU A 22 55.00 45.71 41.43
C LEU A 22 53.50 45.67 41.87
N ILE A 23 52.83 44.52 41.64
CA ILE A 23 52.33 43.56 42.68
C ILE A 23 51.69 42.31 42.03
N ASN A 24 51.79 41.16 42.72
CA ASN A 24 51.25 39.85 42.30
C ASN A 24 49.71 39.77 42.22
N SER A 25 49.19 39.08 41.21
CA SER A 25 48.08 38.13 41.41
C SER A 25 48.13 36.98 40.39
N HIS A 26 48.02 35.74 40.87
CA HIS A 26 47.89 34.55 40.02
C HIS A 26 46.40 34.21 39.83
N PRO A 27 45.95 33.96 38.59
CA PRO A 27 44.87 33.02 38.33
C PRO A 27 45.41 31.78 37.61
N ASN A 28 45.21 30.64 38.27
CA ASN A 28 45.54 29.28 37.87
C ASN A 28 45.16 28.93 36.40
N ASN A 29 46.13 28.99 35.48
CA ASN A 29 45.90 28.67 34.08
C ASN A 29 45.98 27.16 33.82
N GLN A 30 44.95 26.42 34.26
CA GLN A 30 44.73 25.05 33.82
C GLN A 30 44.33 25.04 32.34
N GLN A 31 45.33 24.98 31.45
CA GLN A 31 45.11 24.56 30.08
C GLN A 31 44.54 23.14 30.10
N LYS A 32 43.22 23.02 29.91
CA LYS A 32 42.55 21.74 29.62
C LYS A 32 43.18 21.16 28.37
N LYS A 33 44.14 20.22 28.52
CA LYS A 33 44.63 19.39 27.43
C LYS A 33 43.44 18.64 26.84
N LEU A 34 42.95 19.13 25.71
CA LEU A 34 41.97 18.43 24.88
C LEU A 34 42.55 17.05 24.57
N ASN A 35 41.91 16.03 25.14
CA ASN A 35 42.40 14.66 25.06
C ASN A 35 42.42 14.26 23.58
N LYS A 36 43.62 14.02 23.01
CA LYS A 36 43.79 13.87 21.55
C LYS A 36 42.89 12.78 20.97
N SER A 37 42.61 11.73 21.74
CA SER A 37 41.65 10.67 21.41
C SER A 37 40.21 11.18 21.22
N ARG A 38 39.73 12.11 22.07
CA ARG A 38 38.41 12.77 21.90
C ARG A 38 38.40 13.71 20.69
N ALA A 39 39.47 14.45 20.43
CA ALA A 39 39.56 15.30 19.25
C ALA A 39 39.55 14.47 17.94
N ILE A 40 40.24 13.32 17.93
CA ILE A 40 40.24 12.39 16.79
C ILE A 40 38.87 11.70 16.63
N LEU A 41 38.22 11.26 17.72
CA LEU A 41 36.87 10.70 17.66
C LEU A 41 35.82 11.70 17.19
N VAL A 42 35.89 12.96 17.63
CA VAL A 42 35.04 14.04 17.11
C VAL A 42 35.37 14.34 15.65
N GLY A 43 36.65 14.29 15.25
CA GLY A 43 37.07 14.43 13.86
C GLY A 43 36.51 13.35 12.93
N PHE A 44 36.60 12.08 13.33
CA PHE A 44 35.99 10.96 12.58
C PHE A 44 34.45 11.00 12.63
N GLY A 45 33.86 11.43 13.74
CA GLY A 45 32.41 11.64 13.84
C GLY A 45 31.92 12.72 12.87
N LEU A 46 32.59 13.88 12.85
CA LEU A 46 32.28 14.98 11.92
C LEU A 46 32.59 14.62 10.46
N ALA A 47 33.67 13.88 10.19
CA ALA A 47 33.98 13.40 8.84
C ALA A 47 32.98 12.34 8.35
N GLY A 48 32.54 11.43 9.23
CA GLY A 48 31.50 10.46 8.93
C GLY A 48 30.15 11.12 8.67
N VAL A 49 29.76 12.08 9.51
CA VAL A 49 28.56 12.91 9.29
C VAL A 49 28.69 13.71 8.01
N SER A 50 29.83 14.34 7.71
CA SER A 50 29.99 15.14 6.49
C SER A 50 29.99 14.29 5.22
N LEU A 51 30.55 13.08 5.24
CA LEU A 51 30.48 12.13 4.12
C LEU A 51 29.05 11.62 3.90
N VAL A 52 28.32 11.29 4.96
CA VAL A 52 26.90 10.89 4.86
C VAL A 52 26.05 12.06 4.38
N SER A 53 26.22 13.28 4.92
CA SER A 53 25.51 14.48 4.47
C SER A 53 25.89 14.89 3.04
N ALA A 54 27.13 14.70 2.59
CA ALA A 54 27.52 14.95 1.21
C ALA A 54 26.95 13.90 0.25
N ALA A 55 26.93 12.62 0.63
CA ALA A 55 26.32 11.55 -0.14
C ALA A 55 24.80 11.72 -0.24
N VAL A 56 24.12 12.03 0.86
CA VAL A 56 22.67 12.33 0.90
C VAL A 56 22.36 13.63 0.16
N GLY A 57 23.19 14.66 0.29
CA GLY A 57 23.04 15.94 -0.41
C GLY A 57 23.21 15.79 -1.92
N ALA A 58 24.23 15.04 -2.38
CA ALA A 58 24.42 14.71 -3.78
C ALA A 58 23.30 13.81 -4.32
N PHE A 59 22.85 12.82 -3.54
CA PHE A 59 21.70 11.98 -3.89
C PHE A 59 20.42 12.80 -4.04
N LEU A 60 20.14 13.72 -3.11
CA LEU A 60 18.96 14.58 -3.14
C LEU A 60 19.04 15.60 -4.29
N ALA A 61 20.22 16.20 -4.52
CA ALA A 61 20.45 17.09 -5.65
C ALA A 61 20.24 16.37 -6.99
N VAL A 62 20.79 15.17 -7.17
CA VAL A 62 20.57 14.34 -8.36
C VAL A 62 19.09 13.95 -8.46
N ALA A 63 18.47 13.39 -7.42
CA ALA A 63 17.06 12.97 -7.45
C ALA A 63 16.08 14.14 -7.75
N LEU A 64 16.40 15.37 -7.35
CA LEU A 64 15.58 16.56 -7.65
C LEU A 64 15.92 17.23 -8.99
N SER A 65 17.09 16.99 -9.57
CA SER A 65 17.54 17.58 -10.86
C SER A 65 17.45 16.63 -12.05
N THR A 66 17.42 15.32 -11.82
CA THR A 66 17.33 14.30 -12.89
C THR A 66 16.02 13.53 -12.88
N ALA A 67 15.10 13.82 -11.96
CA ALA A 67 13.72 13.37 -12.10
C ALA A 67 13.03 14.23 -13.17
N SER A 68 13.04 13.76 -14.41
CA SER A 68 12.07 14.22 -15.41
C SER A 68 10.68 14.20 -14.78
N PRO A 69 9.84 15.23 -14.99
CA PRO A 69 8.46 15.16 -14.53
C PRO A 69 7.82 13.90 -15.12
N LEU A 70 7.11 13.14 -14.29
CA LEU A 70 6.33 11.99 -14.74
C LEU A 70 5.32 12.46 -15.78
N GLN A 71 4.87 11.55 -16.64
CA GLN A 71 3.88 11.92 -17.63
C GLN A 71 2.65 12.50 -16.93
N GLN A 72 2.21 13.66 -17.40
CA GLN A 72 1.09 14.41 -16.85
C GLN A 72 0.23 14.84 -18.01
N ILE A 73 -0.96 14.23 -18.14
CA ILE A 73 -2.00 14.81 -18.96
C ILE A 73 -2.34 16.20 -18.40
N GLN A 74 -2.34 17.20 -19.27
CA GLN A 74 -2.77 18.55 -18.93
C GLN A 74 -4.27 18.56 -18.70
N LEU A 75 -4.66 18.51 -17.43
CA LEU A 75 -6.04 18.67 -17.00
C LEU A 75 -6.50 20.12 -17.19
N THR A 76 -7.74 20.30 -17.64
CA THR A 76 -8.44 21.60 -17.64
C THR A 76 -8.66 22.10 -16.21
N ASN A 77 -8.95 23.40 -16.05
CA ASN A 77 -9.19 24.00 -14.73
C ASN A 77 -10.37 23.36 -13.97
N GLU A 78 -11.38 22.82 -14.66
CA GLU A 78 -12.50 22.12 -14.01
C GLU A 78 -12.09 20.72 -13.56
N GLU A 79 -11.40 19.95 -14.41
CA GLU A 79 -10.84 18.64 -14.04
C GLU A 79 -9.81 18.75 -12.90
N GLN A 80 -9.06 19.85 -12.82
CA GLN A 80 -8.15 20.10 -11.70
C GLN A 80 -8.88 20.31 -10.37
N LYS A 81 -10.12 20.84 -10.34
CA LYS A 81 -10.90 21.05 -9.10
C LYS A 81 -11.41 19.75 -8.49
N ILE A 82 -11.58 18.70 -9.29
CA ILE A 82 -11.91 17.34 -8.81
C ILE A 82 -10.81 16.86 -7.86
N PHE A 83 -9.57 17.30 -8.07
CA PHE A 83 -8.43 17.00 -7.23
C PHE A 83 -8.25 18.07 -6.15
N SER A 84 -8.28 17.66 -4.89
CA SER A 84 -8.02 18.57 -3.76
C SER A 84 -6.57 19.11 -3.80
N GLN A 85 -6.41 20.34 -4.28
CA GLN A 85 -5.15 21.07 -4.28
C GLN A 85 -5.13 22.16 -3.22
N GLU A 86 -4.55 21.83 -2.07
CA GLU A 86 -3.67 22.71 -1.29
C GLU A 86 -2.96 21.86 -0.23
N GLU A 87 -1.61 21.86 -0.23
CA GLU A 87 -0.80 22.18 0.95
C GLU A 87 0.71 22.17 0.68
N THR A 88 1.42 23.04 1.38
CA THR A 88 2.88 23.22 1.31
C THR A 88 3.62 22.20 2.17
N VAL A 89 4.42 21.34 1.54
CA VAL A 89 5.41 20.54 2.25
C VAL A 89 6.60 21.42 2.64
N THR A 90 6.66 21.87 3.90
CA THR A 90 7.75 22.71 4.42
C THR A 90 8.35 22.17 5.72
N ASP A 91 9.67 21.97 5.71
CA ASP A 91 10.53 22.18 6.89
C ASP A 91 11.88 22.76 6.42
N LYS A 92 12.54 23.56 7.26
CA LYS A 92 13.61 24.50 6.87
C LYS A 92 15.04 23.99 7.07
N ASN A 93 15.23 22.76 7.55
CA ASN A 93 16.54 22.10 7.66
C ASN A 93 16.42 20.66 7.16
N LEU A 94 17.48 20.12 6.54
CA LEU A 94 17.52 18.83 5.82
C LEU A 94 16.69 17.71 6.50
N ASN A 95 15.45 17.55 6.07
CA ASN A 95 14.52 16.51 6.49
C ASN A 95 13.73 16.04 5.26
N LEU A 96 13.45 14.74 5.19
CA LEU A 96 12.58 14.19 4.13
C LEU A 96 11.19 14.82 4.22
N PRO A 97 10.53 15.10 3.08
CA PRO A 97 9.17 15.63 3.08
C PRO A 97 8.22 14.72 3.88
N VAL A 98 7.27 15.31 4.60
CA VAL A 98 6.31 14.62 5.47
C VAL A 98 4.88 14.99 5.08
N LEU A 99 3.93 14.11 5.40
CA LEU A 99 2.50 14.34 5.22
C LEU A 99 1.94 15.07 6.45
N SER A 100 1.39 16.26 6.27
CA SER A 100 0.70 17.06 7.30
C SER A 100 -0.73 16.56 7.58
N ARG A 101 -1.39 16.08 6.53
CA ARG A 101 -2.79 15.65 6.50
C ARG A 101 -2.96 14.29 5.81
N PRO A 102 -4.10 13.61 5.99
CA PRO A 102 -4.43 12.46 5.16
C PRO A 102 -4.42 12.80 3.67
N VAL A 103 -3.94 11.87 2.85
CA VAL A 103 -3.91 11.99 1.38
C VAL A 103 -4.54 10.76 0.75
N ASN A 104 -5.55 10.97 -0.10
CA ASN A 104 -6.28 9.96 -0.85
C ASN A 104 -5.80 9.92 -2.31
N ILE A 105 -5.35 8.76 -2.78
CA ILE A 105 -4.76 8.59 -4.12
C ILE A 105 -5.48 7.47 -4.87
N LEU A 106 -6.08 7.80 -6.02
CA LEU A 106 -6.72 6.82 -6.90
C LEU A 106 -5.68 6.19 -7.85
N VAL A 107 -5.44 4.89 -7.72
CA VAL A 107 -4.53 4.14 -8.59
C VAL A 107 -5.34 3.31 -9.59
N LEU A 108 -5.06 3.50 -10.88
CA LEU A 108 -5.76 2.86 -11.99
C LEU A 108 -4.79 2.01 -12.83
N GLY A 109 -5.10 0.73 -12.98
CA GLY A 109 -4.44 -0.16 -13.95
C GLY A 109 -5.17 -0.08 -15.29
N ILE A 110 -4.60 0.61 -16.28
CA ILE A 110 -5.26 0.86 -17.56
C ILE A 110 -4.89 -0.22 -18.59
N LYS A 111 -5.91 -0.80 -19.23
CA LYS A 111 -5.72 -1.68 -20.38
C LYS A 111 -6.18 -0.97 -21.65
N VAL A 112 -5.29 -0.93 -22.64
CA VAL A 112 -5.58 -0.52 -24.01
C VAL A 112 -5.10 -1.63 -24.94
N ILE A 113 -5.99 -2.11 -25.81
CA ILE A 113 -5.62 -2.89 -27.00
C ILE A 113 -5.86 -2.08 -28.27
N SER A 114 -5.19 -2.46 -29.36
CA SER A 114 -5.25 -1.75 -30.65
C SER A 114 -6.67 -1.45 -31.14
N SER A 115 -7.61 -2.39 -30.99
CA SER A 115 -9.01 -2.20 -31.36
C SER A 115 -9.72 -1.09 -30.57
N ASP A 116 -9.39 -0.91 -29.28
CA ASP A 116 -10.01 0.12 -28.43
C ASP A 116 -9.71 1.54 -28.95
N LEU A 117 -8.58 1.70 -29.64
CA LEU A 117 -8.15 2.96 -30.25
C LEU A 117 -8.69 3.10 -31.67
N ASP A 118 -8.66 2.03 -32.46
CA ASP A 118 -9.18 2.00 -33.83
C ASP A 118 -10.69 2.30 -33.88
N GLU A 119 -11.49 1.69 -33.00
CA GLU A 119 -12.94 1.96 -32.89
C GLU A 119 -13.27 3.41 -32.52
N ARG A 120 -12.32 4.10 -31.87
CA ARG A 120 -12.44 5.49 -31.42
C ARG A 120 -11.71 6.50 -32.31
N GLY A 121 -11.05 6.03 -33.38
CA GLY A 121 -10.29 6.89 -34.29
C GLY A 121 -9.07 7.56 -33.65
N ILE A 122 -8.50 6.99 -32.58
CA ILE A 122 -7.32 7.52 -31.89
C ILE A 122 -6.06 7.05 -32.63
N GLU A 123 -5.18 7.98 -33.01
CA GLU A 123 -3.89 7.65 -33.62
C GLU A 123 -2.90 7.08 -32.60
N TYR A 124 -2.18 6.03 -33.01
CA TYR A 124 -1.10 5.39 -32.25
C TYR A 124 -0.08 4.77 -33.23
N ASP A 125 1.08 4.37 -32.71
CA ASP A 125 2.10 3.66 -33.49
C ASP A 125 1.60 2.25 -33.87
N LYS A 126 1.08 2.09 -35.09
CA LYS A 126 0.44 0.87 -35.55
C LYS A 126 1.45 -0.20 -35.93
N GLN A 127 1.58 -1.21 -35.07
CA GLN A 127 2.41 -2.39 -35.35
C GLN A 127 1.58 -3.49 -36.02
N ASP A 128 1.93 -3.85 -37.25
CA ASP A 128 1.31 -4.97 -37.97
C ASP A 128 1.88 -6.31 -37.48
N VAL A 129 1.36 -6.77 -36.34
CA VAL A 129 1.73 -8.05 -35.71
C VAL A 129 0.71 -9.17 -35.97
N GLY A 130 -0.32 -8.91 -36.77
CA GLY A 130 -1.37 -9.90 -37.10
C GLY A 130 -2.35 -10.26 -35.97
N TYR A 131 -2.30 -9.58 -34.81
CA TYR A 131 -3.23 -9.75 -33.68
C TYR A 131 -3.45 -8.45 -32.90
N LEU A 132 -4.50 -8.42 -32.07
CA LEU A 132 -4.80 -7.31 -31.17
C LEU A 132 -3.77 -7.22 -30.04
N HIS A 133 -2.88 -6.22 -30.11
CA HIS A 133 -1.78 -6.05 -29.17
C HIS A 133 -2.06 -4.96 -28.12
N LEU A 134 -1.35 -5.02 -27.00
CA LEU A 134 -1.38 -3.98 -25.97
C LEU A 134 -0.66 -2.72 -26.48
N VAL A 135 -1.31 -1.56 -26.35
CA VAL A 135 -0.75 -0.26 -26.76
C VAL A 135 -0.31 0.54 -25.53
N ASN A 136 0.79 1.30 -25.66
CA ASN A 136 1.26 2.20 -24.62
C ASN A 136 0.42 3.50 -24.56
N SER A 137 -0.82 3.39 -24.08
CA SER A 137 -1.78 4.50 -23.92
C SER A 137 -2.49 4.40 -22.56
N PHE A 138 -3.16 5.48 -22.15
CA PHE A 138 -4.00 5.56 -20.96
C PHE A 138 -5.49 5.75 -21.30
N ASP A 139 -5.87 5.69 -22.59
CA ASP A 139 -7.20 6.01 -23.09
C ASP A 139 -8.12 4.78 -23.11
N GLY A 140 -7.97 3.88 -22.13
CA GLY A 140 -8.67 2.59 -22.08
C GLY A 140 -9.49 2.38 -20.83
N LEU A 141 -9.93 1.14 -20.62
CA LEU A 141 -10.64 0.73 -19.41
C LEU A 141 -9.67 0.57 -18.23
N SER A 142 -10.09 0.95 -17.04
CA SER A 142 -9.37 0.63 -15.80
C SER A 142 -9.69 -0.80 -15.34
N ASP A 143 -8.88 -1.76 -15.78
CA ASP A 143 -8.98 -3.18 -15.40
C ASP A 143 -8.60 -3.45 -13.92
N SER A 144 -8.09 -2.42 -13.22
CA SER A 144 -7.89 -2.40 -11.77
C SER A 144 -8.06 -0.99 -11.23
N MET A 145 -8.69 -0.85 -10.06
CA MET A 145 -8.91 0.43 -9.38
C MET A 145 -8.66 0.25 -7.88
N LEU A 146 -7.81 1.09 -7.29
CA LEU A 146 -7.51 1.12 -5.86
C LEU A 146 -7.61 2.55 -5.35
N LEU A 147 -8.24 2.77 -4.19
CA LEU A 147 -8.08 3.99 -3.41
C LEU A 147 -7.04 3.75 -2.32
N LEU A 148 -5.92 4.48 -2.34
CA LEU A 148 -4.91 4.47 -1.28
C LEU A 148 -5.13 5.68 -0.36
N ARG A 149 -5.27 5.45 0.95
CA ARG A 149 -5.27 6.53 1.94
C ARG A 149 -4.03 6.42 2.82
N PHE A 150 -3.20 7.46 2.75
CA PHE A 150 -2.05 7.65 3.64
C PHE A 150 -2.50 8.53 4.79
N ASP A 151 -2.68 7.97 5.99
CA ASP A 151 -3.19 8.70 7.16
C ASP A 151 -2.07 8.93 8.19
N PRO A 152 -1.45 10.13 8.23
CA PRO A 152 -0.38 10.44 9.18
C PRO A 152 -0.86 10.61 10.62
N GLN A 153 -2.17 10.75 10.86
CA GLN A 153 -2.72 10.89 12.21
C GLN A 153 -2.93 9.52 12.86
N GLN A 154 -3.35 8.52 12.09
CA GLN A 154 -3.50 7.14 12.56
C GLN A 154 -2.24 6.27 12.38
N GLU A 155 -1.18 6.78 11.74
CA GLU A 155 -0.01 6.02 11.28
C GLU A 155 -0.38 4.80 10.38
N LYS A 156 -1.48 4.89 9.63
CA LYS A 156 -2.03 3.80 8.81
C LYS A 156 -1.97 4.06 7.30
N LEU A 157 -1.84 2.97 6.55
CA LEU A 157 -2.05 2.94 5.11
C LEU A 157 -3.28 2.07 4.82
N PHE A 158 -4.34 2.68 4.32
CA PHE A 158 -5.50 1.94 3.84
C PHE A 158 -5.42 1.77 2.33
N VAL A 159 -5.76 0.57 1.84
CA VAL A 159 -5.91 0.25 0.42
C VAL A 159 -7.32 -0.29 0.24
N LEU A 160 -8.17 0.39 -0.52
CA LEU A 160 -9.50 -0.09 -0.87
C LEU A 160 -9.52 -0.47 -2.35
N SER A 161 -9.67 -1.75 -2.65
CA SER A 161 -9.84 -2.23 -4.02
C SER A 161 -11.28 -2.06 -4.47
N ILE A 162 -11.47 -1.40 -5.61
CA ILE A 162 -12.77 -1.20 -6.24
C ILE A 162 -12.87 -2.15 -7.45
N PRO A 163 -13.83 -3.09 -7.48
CA PRO A 163 -13.98 -4.00 -8.61
C PRO A 163 -14.27 -3.25 -9.91
N ARG A 164 -13.54 -3.57 -10.98
CA ARG A 164 -13.68 -2.90 -12.28
C ARG A 164 -15.12 -2.94 -12.84
N ASP A 165 -15.85 -4.00 -12.50
CA ASP A 165 -17.21 -4.29 -12.96
C ASP A 165 -18.29 -3.73 -11.99
N THR A 166 -17.93 -2.86 -11.03
CA THR A 166 -18.89 -2.20 -10.12
C THR A 166 -19.87 -1.33 -10.88
N ARG A 167 -21.16 -1.53 -10.61
CA ARG A 167 -22.26 -0.73 -11.14
C ARG A 167 -22.27 0.65 -10.49
N VAL A 168 -22.24 1.70 -11.30
CA VAL A 168 -22.22 3.11 -10.89
C VAL A 168 -23.00 3.95 -11.90
N ASP A 169 -23.40 5.16 -11.50
CA ASP A 169 -23.75 6.21 -12.47
C ASP A 169 -22.47 6.89 -12.97
N LEU A 170 -22.37 7.09 -14.28
CA LEU A 170 -21.25 7.76 -14.93
C LEU A 170 -21.78 9.13 -15.41
N GLU A 171 -21.30 10.22 -14.82
CA GLU A 171 -21.77 11.57 -15.15
C GLU A 171 -21.72 11.82 -16.66
N GLY A 172 -22.85 12.20 -17.27
CA GLY A 172 -22.98 12.41 -18.72
C GLY A 172 -23.08 11.14 -19.58
N HIS A 173 -22.93 9.95 -19.00
CA HIS A 173 -22.93 8.66 -19.69
C HIS A 173 -23.97 7.65 -19.15
N GLY A 174 -24.53 7.90 -17.96
CA GLY A 174 -25.56 7.08 -17.32
C GLY A 174 -25.00 5.82 -16.63
N ILE A 175 -25.92 4.94 -16.21
CA ILE A 175 -25.55 3.72 -15.46
C ILE A 175 -24.65 2.79 -16.29
N GLY A 176 -23.49 2.46 -15.73
CA GLY A 176 -22.51 1.59 -16.37
C GLY A 176 -21.57 0.93 -15.37
N LYS A 177 -20.42 0.46 -15.88
CA LYS A 177 -19.33 -0.11 -15.07
C LYS A 177 -18.28 0.94 -14.78
N ILE A 178 -17.78 0.98 -13.55
CA ILE A 178 -16.83 2.00 -13.11
C ILE A 178 -15.54 2.04 -13.93
N ASN A 179 -15.12 0.92 -14.54
CA ASN A 179 -13.95 0.89 -15.43
C ASN A 179 -14.10 1.70 -16.73
N HIS A 180 -15.33 2.04 -17.14
CA HIS A 180 -15.58 2.93 -18.29
C HIS A 180 -15.25 4.40 -17.98
N ALA A 181 -15.24 4.80 -16.70
CA ALA A 181 -15.01 6.20 -16.30
C ALA A 181 -13.69 6.76 -16.85
N ASN A 182 -12.60 5.97 -16.84
CA ASN A 182 -11.32 6.38 -17.44
C ASN A 182 -11.36 6.45 -18.97
N GLN A 183 -12.12 5.57 -19.64
CA GLN A 183 -12.23 5.56 -21.10
C GLN A 183 -13.03 6.78 -21.60
N TYR A 184 -14.04 7.20 -20.83
CA TYR A 184 -14.93 8.31 -21.19
C TYR A 184 -14.38 9.69 -20.79
N GLY A 185 -13.86 9.84 -19.57
CA GLY A 185 -13.40 11.13 -19.02
C GLY A 185 -12.08 11.07 -18.26
N GLY A 186 -11.22 10.10 -18.59
CA GLY A 186 -9.85 10.02 -18.08
C GLY A 186 -9.74 9.91 -16.56
N PRO A 187 -8.66 10.44 -15.95
CA PRO A 187 -8.48 10.35 -14.49
C PRO A 187 -9.49 11.22 -13.73
N ALA A 188 -10.04 12.25 -14.38
CA ALA A 188 -10.99 13.20 -13.83
C ALA A 188 -12.35 12.54 -13.53
N LEU A 189 -13.01 11.99 -14.56
CA LEU A 189 -14.28 11.27 -14.37
C LEU A 189 -14.10 10.02 -13.50
N ALA A 190 -12.98 9.29 -13.66
CA ALA A 190 -12.67 8.16 -12.79
C ALA A 190 -12.54 8.56 -11.30
N ALA A 191 -12.04 9.76 -11.02
CA ALA A 191 -11.97 10.30 -9.66
C ALA A 191 -13.35 10.76 -9.14
N ALA A 192 -14.13 11.47 -9.95
CA ALA A 192 -15.49 11.88 -9.58
C ALA A 192 -16.38 10.67 -9.26
N THR A 193 -16.50 9.71 -10.19
CA THR A 193 -17.30 8.49 -9.99
C THR A 193 -16.84 7.66 -8.78
N ALA A 194 -15.52 7.56 -8.54
CA ALA A 194 -15.01 6.86 -7.36
C ALA A 194 -15.26 7.63 -6.05
N SER A 195 -15.22 8.96 -6.06
CA SER A 195 -15.61 9.81 -4.93
C SER A 195 -17.09 9.61 -4.58
N ASP A 196 -17.97 9.68 -5.57
CA ASP A 196 -19.43 9.61 -5.39
C ASP A 196 -19.86 8.23 -4.88
N LEU A 197 -19.34 7.15 -5.48
CA LEU A 197 -19.54 5.77 -5.00
C LEU A 197 -19.11 5.58 -3.53
N LEU A 198 -18.15 6.36 -3.06
CA LEU A 198 -17.55 6.25 -1.73
C LEU A 198 -18.02 7.35 -0.77
N GLY A 199 -19.21 7.92 -0.98
CA GLY A 199 -19.83 8.88 -0.07
C GLY A 199 -19.25 10.30 -0.14
N GLY A 200 -18.67 10.68 -1.28
CA GLY A 200 -18.09 12.01 -1.51
C GLY A 200 -16.68 12.18 -0.94
N ILE A 201 -15.87 11.12 -0.94
CA ILE A 201 -14.48 11.24 -0.47
C ILE A 201 -13.60 12.01 -1.45
N ASN A 202 -13.07 13.14 -1.00
CA ASN A 202 -12.08 13.91 -1.74
C ASN A 202 -10.90 13.03 -2.20
N ILE A 203 -10.66 12.96 -3.51
CA ILE A 203 -9.48 12.32 -4.08
C ILE A 203 -8.44 13.41 -4.34
N ASP A 204 -7.29 13.34 -3.67
CA ASP A 204 -6.25 14.36 -3.83
C ASP A 204 -5.48 14.18 -5.13
N ARG A 205 -5.11 12.94 -5.45
CA ARG A 205 -4.17 12.61 -6.53
C ARG A 205 -4.58 11.33 -7.25
N TYR A 206 -4.01 11.10 -8.42
CA TYR A 206 -4.19 9.86 -9.16
C TYR A 206 -2.87 9.29 -9.66
N VAL A 207 -2.82 7.98 -9.93
CA VAL A 207 -1.74 7.30 -10.66
C VAL A 207 -2.38 6.34 -11.66
N ARG A 208 -2.16 6.55 -12.96
CA ARG A 208 -2.54 5.61 -14.01
C ARG A 208 -1.31 4.86 -14.46
N VAL A 209 -1.35 3.53 -14.45
CA VAL A 209 -0.29 2.65 -14.94
C VAL A 209 -0.89 1.76 -16.01
N ASN A 210 -0.36 1.77 -17.23
CA ASN A 210 -0.87 0.86 -18.25
C ASN A 210 -0.33 -0.56 -18.06
N VAL A 211 -0.96 -1.57 -18.67
CA VAL A 211 -0.60 -2.99 -18.46
C VAL A 211 0.89 -3.28 -18.71
N GLN A 212 1.52 -2.66 -19.72
CA GLN A 212 2.96 -2.80 -19.97
C GLN A 212 3.81 -2.19 -18.83
N GLY A 213 3.32 -1.15 -18.17
CA GLY A 213 3.91 -0.58 -16.96
C GLY A 213 3.81 -1.46 -15.73
N VAL A 214 2.77 -2.31 -15.61
CA VAL A 214 2.60 -3.21 -14.46
C VAL A 214 3.69 -4.29 -14.43
N GLU A 215 3.96 -4.91 -15.58
CA GLU A 215 5.06 -5.88 -15.75
C GLU A 215 6.41 -5.26 -15.37
N LYS A 216 6.74 -4.10 -15.98
CA LYS A 216 7.98 -3.36 -15.71
C LYS A 216 8.09 -2.86 -14.28
N LEU A 217 6.98 -2.49 -13.64
CA LEU A 217 6.94 -2.09 -12.23
C LEU A 217 7.31 -3.28 -11.33
N ILE A 218 6.75 -4.47 -11.58
CA ILE A 218 7.07 -5.67 -10.81
C ILE A 218 8.55 -6.03 -10.96
N ASP A 219 9.11 -5.98 -12.17
CA ASP A 219 10.55 -6.19 -12.39
C ASP A 219 11.42 -5.13 -11.70
N ALA A 220 11.03 -3.85 -11.76
CA ALA A 220 11.77 -2.76 -11.13
C ALA A 220 11.69 -2.80 -9.59
N LEU A 221 10.60 -3.31 -9.02
CA LEU A 221 10.47 -3.68 -7.61
C LEU A 221 11.37 -4.88 -7.23
N GLY A 222 11.92 -5.60 -8.21
CA GLY A 222 12.72 -6.80 -8.03
C GLY A 222 11.88 -8.05 -7.81
N GLY A 223 10.72 -8.14 -8.46
CA GLY A 223 9.74 -9.23 -8.35
C GLY A 223 8.88 -9.16 -7.08
N VAL A 224 7.82 -9.96 -7.05
CA VAL A 224 6.85 -10.07 -5.94
C VAL A 224 6.72 -11.52 -5.46
N THR A 225 6.57 -11.72 -4.16
CA THR A 225 6.41 -13.08 -3.59
C THR A 225 4.92 -13.39 -3.44
N VAL A 226 4.43 -14.44 -4.11
CA VAL A 226 3.02 -14.85 -4.14
C VAL A 226 2.92 -16.33 -3.77
N ASN A 227 1.94 -16.70 -2.93
CA ASN A 227 1.59 -18.11 -2.74
C ASN A 227 0.62 -18.54 -3.85
N VAL A 228 1.09 -19.33 -4.81
CA VAL A 228 0.27 -19.74 -5.95
C VAL A 228 -0.64 -20.91 -5.52
N PRO A 229 -1.98 -20.78 -5.61
CA PRO A 229 -2.93 -21.67 -4.93
C PRO A 229 -2.95 -23.12 -5.45
N LYS A 230 -2.58 -23.32 -6.72
CA LYS A 230 -2.55 -24.61 -7.42
C LYS A 230 -1.59 -24.53 -8.61
N ASP A 231 -1.21 -25.66 -9.18
CA ASP A 231 -0.53 -25.69 -10.47
C ASP A 231 -1.42 -25.01 -11.54
N MET A 232 -0.87 -23.99 -12.20
CA MET A 232 -1.49 -23.26 -13.29
C MET A 232 -0.71 -23.56 -14.56
N LYS A 233 -1.31 -24.36 -15.45
CA LYS A 233 -0.79 -24.61 -16.79
C LYS A 233 -1.83 -24.27 -17.83
N TYR A 234 -1.46 -23.46 -18.82
CA TYR A 234 -2.30 -23.11 -19.96
C TYR A 234 -1.43 -22.61 -21.13
N ASN A 235 -1.73 -23.06 -22.34
CA ASN A 235 -1.06 -22.62 -23.56
C ASN A 235 -2.12 -22.20 -24.59
N ASP A 236 -2.06 -20.95 -25.03
CA ASP A 236 -2.82 -20.43 -26.16
C ASP A 236 -1.85 -19.85 -27.19
N PHE A 237 -1.65 -20.61 -28.26
CA PHE A 237 -0.80 -20.24 -29.39
C PHE A 237 -1.36 -19.05 -30.20
N SER A 238 -2.67 -18.79 -30.15
CA SER A 238 -3.29 -17.67 -30.87
C SER A 238 -3.03 -16.32 -30.18
N GLN A 239 -3.02 -16.32 -28.84
CA GLN A 239 -2.76 -15.13 -28.02
C GLN A 239 -1.31 -15.03 -27.51
N HIS A 240 -0.44 -15.95 -27.95
CA HIS A 240 0.93 -16.12 -27.45
C HIS A 240 1.00 -16.16 -25.90
N LEU A 241 -0.02 -16.78 -25.27
CA LEU A 241 -0.15 -16.87 -23.82
C LEU A 241 0.28 -18.25 -23.34
N TYR A 242 1.43 -18.29 -22.69
CA TYR A 242 1.98 -19.50 -22.07
C TYR A 242 2.03 -19.27 -20.56
N ILE A 243 1.41 -20.16 -19.80
CA ILE A 243 1.32 -20.11 -18.34
C ILE A 243 1.88 -21.43 -17.80
N ASP A 244 2.92 -21.36 -16.97
CA ASP A 244 3.42 -22.50 -16.19
C ASP A 244 3.89 -22.03 -14.80
N LEU A 245 2.96 -22.01 -13.85
CA LEU A 245 3.23 -21.68 -12.45
C LEU A 245 2.92 -22.90 -11.57
N LYS A 246 3.82 -23.21 -10.64
CA LYS A 246 3.62 -24.29 -9.67
C LYS A 246 2.84 -23.85 -8.43
N LYS A 247 2.18 -24.79 -7.76
CA LYS A 247 1.61 -24.53 -6.43
C LYS A 247 2.71 -24.11 -5.43
N GLY A 248 2.38 -23.18 -4.54
CA GLY A 248 3.19 -22.80 -3.38
C GLY A 248 3.79 -21.40 -3.48
N VAL A 249 4.52 -21.00 -2.44
CA VAL A 249 5.25 -19.72 -2.40
C VAL A 249 6.29 -19.66 -3.51
N GLN A 250 6.09 -18.73 -4.44
CA GLN A 250 7.01 -18.43 -5.53
C GLN A 250 7.36 -16.94 -5.55
N HIS A 251 8.53 -16.63 -6.11
CA HIS A 251 8.91 -15.27 -6.45
C HIS A 251 8.67 -15.05 -7.93
N LEU A 252 7.73 -14.16 -8.25
CA LEU A 252 7.28 -13.85 -9.60
C LEU A 252 7.95 -12.57 -10.08
N ASP A 253 8.59 -12.65 -11.24
CA ASP A 253 8.95 -11.51 -12.08
C ASP A 253 7.70 -10.96 -12.80
N GLY A 254 7.87 -9.89 -13.58
CA GLY A 254 6.78 -9.23 -14.32
C GLY A 254 5.98 -10.21 -15.18
N ASP A 255 6.67 -10.99 -16.02
CA ASP A 255 6.02 -11.99 -16.89
C ASP A 255 5.23 -13.02 -16.08
N LYS A 256 5.81 -13.67 -15.07
CA LYS A 256 5.09 -14.65 -14.26
C LYS A 256 3.94 -14.04 -13.46
N ALA A 257 4.04 -12.79 -13.04
CA ALA A 257 2.93 -12.08 -12.42
C ALA A 257 1.79 -11.83 -13.43
N MET A 258 2.11 -11.49 -14.68
CA MET A 258 1.12 -11.39 -15.76
C MET A 258 0.51 -12.74 -16.11
N GLN A 259 1.28 -13.83 -16.13
CA GLN A 259 0.76 -15.21 -16.25
C GLN A 259 -0.24 -15.53 -15.12
N PHE A 260 0.09 -15.18 -13.88
CA PHE A 260 -0.76 -15.39 -12.70
C PHE A 260 -2.11 -14.66 -12.80
N LEU A 261 -2.10 -13.40 -13.27
CA LEU A 261 -3.33 -12.63 -13.52
C LEU A 261 -4.15 -13.15 -14.70
N ARG A 262 -3.49 -13.61 -15.78
CA ARG A 262 -4.16 -14.04 -17.03
C ARG A 262 -4.73 -15.47 -16.95
N TYR A 263 -4.36 -16.27 -15.95
CA TYR A 263 -4.93 -17.61 -15.78
C TYR A 263 -6.44 -17.56 -15.53
N ARG A 264 -7.20 -18.42 -16.22
CA ARG A 264 -8.68 -18.51 -16.17
C ARG A 264 -9.24 -19.93 -16.00
N TYR A 265 -8.39 -20.95 -15.93
CA TYR A 265 -8.82 -22.37 -15.90
C TYR A 265 -9.08 -22.85 -14.47
N ASP A 266 -10.16 -22.36 -13.85
CA ASP A 266 -10.56 -22.78 -12.50
C ASP A 266 -12.08 -22.89 -12.31
N GLU A 267 -12.50 -23.54 -11.22
CA GLU A 267 -13.89 -23.94 -10.95
C GLU A 267 -14.82 -22.75 -10.60
N TYR A 268 -14.28 -21.56 -10.30
CA TYR A 268 -15.06 -20.41 -9.80
C TYR A 268 -14.94 -19.15 -10.68
N GLY A 269 -14.27 -19.24 -11.84
CA GLY A 269 -14.23 -18.20 -12.87
C GLY A 269 -13.78 -16.83 -12.35
N ASP A 270 -14.69 -15.86 -12.40
CA ASP A 270 -14.42 -14.46 -12.07
C ASP A 270 -14.09 -14.24 -10.58
N ILE A 271 -14.65 -15.06 -9.68
CA ILE A 271 -14.36 -15.03 -8.23
C ILE A 271 -12.87 -15.33 -7.98
N SER A 272 -12.35 -16.39 -8.60
CA SER A 272 -10.93 -16.75 -8.48
C SER A 272 -10.00 -15.69 -9.10
N ARG A 273 -10.44 -15.02 -10.17
CA ARG A 273 -9.67 -13.93 -10.80
C ARG A 273 -9.52 -12.75 -9.84
N VAL A 274 -10.61 -12.34 -9.19
CA VAL A 274 -10.58 -11.27 -8.18
C VAL A 274 -9.66 -11.65 -7.02
N GLN A 275 -9.75 -12.87 -6.49
CA GLN A 275 -8.83 -13.33 -5.43
C GLN A 275 -7.35 -13.27 -5.86
N ARG A 276 -7.01 -13.73 -7.07
CA ARG A 276 -5.63 -13.61 -7.60
C ARG A 276 -5.18 -12.16 -7.75
N GLN A 277 -6.06 -11.26 -8.19
CA GLN A 277 -5.76 -9.83 -8.24
C GLN A 277 -5.46 -9.28 -6.85
N GLN A 278 -6.30 -9.56 -5.83
CA GLN A 278 -6.04 -9.14 -4.44
C GLN A 278 -4.72 -9.70 -3.90
N MET A 279 -4.42 -10.98 -4.15
CA MET A 279 -3.17 -11.62 -3.74
C MET A 279 -1.94 -10.94 -4.35
N LEU A 280 -1.97 -10.63 -5.66
CA LEU A 280 -0.86 -9.96 -6.33
C LEU A 280 -0.71 -8.50 -5.87
N MET A 281 -1.83 -7.77 -5.74
CA MET A 281 -1.85 -6.38 -5.26
C MET A 281 -1.27 -6.28 -3.84
N ARG A 282 -1.70 -7.18 -2.93
CA ARG A 282 -1.08 -7.34 -1.61
C ARG A 282 0.42 -7.58 -1.70
N SER A 283 0.85 -8.56 -2.50
CA SER A 283 2.27 -8.87 -2.66
C SER A 283 3.09 -7.69 -3.21
N ALA A 284 2.52 -6.88 -4.11
CA ALA A 284 3.13 -5.67 -4.64
C ALA A 284 3.21 -4.54 -3.59
N VAL A 285 2.16 -4.34 -2.79
CA VAL A 285 2.19 -3.42 -1.64
C VAL A 285 3.23 -3.87 -0.62
N GLU A 286 3.22 -5.14 -0.19
CA GLU A 286 4.21 -5.69 0.75
C GLU A 286 5.65 -5.61 0.24
N GLN A 287 5.88 -5.71 -1.07
CA GLN A 287 7.19 -5.53 -1.71
C GLN A 287 7.61 -4.05 -1.74
N THR A 288 6.68 -3.15 -2.03
CA THR A 288 6.89 -1.69 -2.07
C THR A 288 7.26 -1.15 -0.70
N LEU A 289 6.63 -1.66 0.36
CA LEU A 289 6.87 -1.27 1.76
C LEU A 289 8.21 -1.78 2.34
N LYS A 290 9.00 -2.57 1.60
CA LYS A 290 10.34 -2.99 2.07
C LYS A 290 11.29 -1.79 2.04
N PRO A 291 12.03 -1.47 3.12
CA PRO A 291 12.93 -0.31 3.16
C PRO A 291 13.94 -0.23 1.99
N ALA A 292 14.46 -1.38 1.55
CA ALA A 292 15.38 -1.48 0.41
C ALA A 292 14.72 -1.18 -0.96
N THR A 293 13.38 -1.31 -1.06
CA THR A 293 12.59 -0.94 -2.23
C THR A 293 12.29 0.55 -2.21
N ILE A 294 11.93 1.10 -1.04
CA ILE A 294 11.56 2.52 -0.89
C ILE A 294 12.70 3.46 -1.30
N VAL A 295 13.95 3.14 -0.92
CA VAL A 295 15.14 3.89 -1.36
C VAL A 295 15.31 3.91 -2.89
N LYS A 296 14.73 2.93 -3.60
CA LYS A 296 14.78 2.81 -5.06
C LYS A 296 13.58 3.43 -5.78
N ILE A 297 12.51 3.84 -5.08
CA ILE A 297 11.26 4.33 -5.71
C ILE A 297 11.51 5.39 -6.79
N PRO A 298 12.34 6.44 -6.60
CA PRO A 298 12.61 7.43 -7.65
C PRO A 298 13.22 6.80 -8.93
N LYS A 299 14.10 5.80 -8.78
CA LYS A 299 14.68 5.07 -9.91
C LYS A 299 13.64 4.15 -10.57
N ILE A 300 12.83 3.46 -9.77
CA ILE A 300 11.73 2.60 -10.27
C ILE A 300 10.77 3.44 -11.13
N LEU A 301 10.34 4.59 -10.62
CA LEU A 301 9.47 5.52 -11.33
C LEU A 301 10.11 6.03 -12.63
N SER A 302 11.40 6.38 -12.65
CA SER A 302 12.08 6.77 -13.89
C SER A 302 12.15 5.66 -14.96
N VAL A 303 12.16 4.38 -14.55
CA VAL A 303 12.16 3.23 -15.47
C VAL A 303 10.78 3.00 -16.10
N ILE A 304 9.70 3.29 -15.36
CA ILE A 304 8.32 3.12 -15.82
C ILE A 304 7.63 4.43 -16.26
N GLN A 305 8.35 5.56 -16.30
CA GLN A 305 7.76 6.89 -16.53
C GLN A 305 6.96 7.00 -17.83
N SER A 306 7.32 6.25 -18.87
CA SER A 306 6.60 6.21 -20.16
C SER A 306 5.34 5.34 -20.14
N HIS A 307 5.06 4.69 -19.01
CA HIS A 307 3.92 3.82 -18.75
C HIS A 307 3.10 4.26 -17.51
N LEU A 308 3.42 5.43 -16.95
CA LEU A 308 2.81 5.97 -15.75
C LEU A 308 2.43 7.45 -15.95
N ASP A 309 1.16 7.76 -15.76
CA ASP A 309 0.59 9.12 -15.80
C ASP A 309 0.04 9.51 -14.42
N THR A 310 0.45 10.67 -13.87
CA THR A 310 0.09 11.07 -12.50
C THR A 310 0.22 12.57 -12.25
N ASN A 311 -0.76 13.16 -11.56
CA ASN A 311 -0.63 14.53 -11.03
C ASN A 311 0.24 14.63 -9.75
N LEU A 312 0.89 13.55 -9.29
CA LEU A 312 1.83 13.59 -8.18
C LEU A 312 3.14 14.28 -8.57
N THR A 313 3.58 15.20 -7.72
CA THR A 313 4.93 15.76 -7.77
C THR A 313 5.96 14.78 -7.18
N VAL A 314 7.21 14.90 -7.62
CA VAL A 314 8.36 14.16 -7.05
C VAL A 314 8.48 14.36 -5.53
N ARG A 315 8.12 15.54 -5.01
CA ARG A 315 8.16 15.85 -3.57
C ARG A 315 7.08 15.09 -2.79
N GLU A 316 5.86 15.01 -3.31
CA GLU A 316 4.78 14.21 -2.71
C GLU A 316 5.13 12.72 -2.74
N LEU A 317 5.68 12.22 -3.86
CA LEU A 317 6.17 10.84 -3.95
C LEU A 317 7.24 10.52 -2.90
N MET A 318 8.17 11.44 -2.65
CA MET A 318 9.13 11.31 -1.54
C MET A 318 8.44 11.34 -0.16
N ALA A 319 7.37 12.13 0.02
CA ALA A 319 6.62 12.21 1.28
C ALA A 319 5.87 10.91 1.58
N LEU A 320 5.15 10.40 0.59
CA LEU A 320 4.44 9.12 0.61
C LEU A 320 5.41 7.96 0.86
N SER A 321 6.57 7.98 0.20
CA SER A 321 7.67 7.01 0.41
C SER A 321 8.24 7.05 1.83
N ASN A 322 8.47 8.25 2.37
CA ASN A 322 8.96 8.45 3.74
C ASN A 322 7.94 7.95 4.78
N PHE A 323 6.66 8.25 4.59
CA PHE A 323 5.57 7.70 5.43
C PHE A 323 5.55 6.17 5.37
N ALA A 324 5.45 5.62 4.15
CA ALA A 324 5.42 4.18 3.90
C ALA A 324 6.60 3.42 4.51
N SER A 325 7.78 4.04 4.62
CA SER A 325 8.96 3.43 5.25
C SER A 325 8.87 3.27 6.76
N LYS A 326 7.98 4.03 7.40
CA LYS A 326 7.73 4.05 8.85
C LYS A 326 6.47 3.26 9.22
N THR A 327 5.52 3.12 8.28
CA THR A 327 4.31 2.31 8.43
C THR A 327 4.69 0.84 8.71
N LYS A 328 4.27 0.35 9.89
CA LYS A 328 4.42 -1.07 10.23
C LYS A 328 3.45 -1.89 9.38
N ARG A 329 3.81 -3.13 9.04
CA ARG A 329 2.93 -4.05 8.28
C ARG A 329 1.53 -4.19 8.90
N ALA A 330 1.45 -4.25 10.23
CA ALA A 330 0.18 -4.33 10.96
C ALA A 330 -0.70 -3.06 10.88
N ASN A 331 -0.15 -1.93 10.41
CA ASN A 331 -0.86 -0.68 10.16
C ASN A 331 -1.30 -0.54 8.70
N VAL A 332 -1.09 -1.57 7.87
CA VAL A 332 -1.58 -1.62 6.49
C VAL A 332 -2.89 -2.41 6.50
N GLN A 333 -3.96 -1.82 6.00
CA GLN A 333 -5.28 -2.45 5.93
C GLN A 333 -5.73 -2.48 4.47
N MET A 334 -6.04 -3.66 3.94
CA MET A 334 -6.33 -3.88 2.52
C MET A 334 -7.75 -4.40 2.34
N MET A 335 -8.70 -3.50 2.10
CA MET A 335 -10.11 -3.83 1.94
C MET A 335 -10.52 -3.89 0.46
N MET A 336 -11.71 -4.40 0.21
CA MET A 336 -12.38 -4.46 -1.09
C MET A 336 -13.76 -3.86 -0.93
N LEU A 337 -14.23 -3.11 -1.93
CA LEU A 337 -15.52 -2.44 -1.92
C LEU A 337 -16.64 -3.45 -1.58
N PRO A 338 -17.39 -3.25 -0.48
CA PRO A 338 -18.50 -4.12 -0.11
C PRO A 338 -19.54 -4.24 -1.23
N GLY A 339 -20.02 -5.45 -1.45
CA GLY A 339 -20.94 -5.79 -2.52
C GLY A 339 -20.92 -7.28 -2.82
N ASP A 340 -21.68 -7.68 -3.83
CA ASP A 340 -21.78 -9.06 -4.32
C ASP A 340 -21.93 -9.03 -5.85
N PHE A 341 -21.65 -10.15 -6.54
CA PHE A 341 -21.99 -10.27 -7.96
C PHE A 341 -23.52 -10.34 -8.15
N ASN A 342 -24.03 -9.79 -9.26
CA ASN A 342 -25.43 -9.99 -9.61
C ASN A 342 -25.76 -11.48 -9.81
N ASP A 343 -26.99 -11.87 -9.46
CA ASP A 343 -27.50 -13.24 -9.43
C ASP A 343 -27.84 -13.83 -10.81
N GLY A 344 -27.45 -13.15 -11.90
CA GLY A 344 -27.83 -13.49 -13.27
C GLY A 344 -29.15 -12.89 -13.74
N SER A 345 -29.80 -12.03 -12.93
CA SER A 345 -30.96 -11.23 -13.34
C SER A 345 -30.69 -10.26 -14.50
N GLU A 346 -29.43 -9.91 -14.75
CA GLU A 346 -29.00 -9.11 -15.90
C GLU A 346 -28.05 -9.92 -16.79
N SER A 347 -28.13 -9.73 -18.11
CA SER A 347 -27.26 -10.41 -19.10
C SER A 347 -25.79 -10.00 -19.02
N VAL A 348 -25.50 -8.88 -18.36
CA VAL A 348 -24.16 -8.37 -18.08
C VAL A 348 -23.83 -8.65 -16.62
N SER A 349 -22.66 -9.24 -16.34
CA SER A 349 -22.21 -9.41 -14.97
C SER A 349 -21.74 -8.08 -14.38
N TYR A 350 -22.24 -7.75 -13.19
CA TYR A 350 -21.88 -6.58 -12.40
C TYR A 350 -21.45 -6.97 -11.00
N TRP A 351 -20.57 -6.17 -10.40
CA TRP A 351 -20.46 -6.08 -8.95
C TRP A 351 -21.49 -5.05 -8.45
N LEU A 352 -22.46 -5.49 -7.65
CA LEU A 352 -23.48 -4.64 -7.06
C LEU A 352 -22.93 -4.09 -5.74
N PRO A 353 -22.68 -2.78 -5.62
CA PRO A 353 -22.17 -2.19 -4.38
C PRO A 353 -23.20 -2.31 -3.25
N ASN A 354 -22.73 -2.58 -2.03
CA ASN A 354 -23.56 -2.52 -0.84
C ASN A 354 -23.35 -1.16 -0.16
N GLU A 355 -24.22 -0.20 -0.48
CA GLU A 355 -24.14 1.20 -0.01
C GLU A 355 -24.00 1.30 1.52
N GLU A 356 -24.82 0.57 2.27
CA GLU A 356 -24.82 0.55 3.74
C GLU A 356 -23.48 0.08 4.34
N ALA A 357 -22.86 -0.94 3.72
CA ALA A 357 -21.57 -1.45 4.14
C ALA A 357 -20.40 -0.58 3.65
N ILE A 358 -20.53 0.08 2.49
CA ILE A 358 -19.59 1.10 2.01
C ILE A 358 -19.58 2.28 2.98
N ASP A 359 -20.74 2.82 3.36
CA ASP A 359 -20.85 3.93 4.32
C ASP A 359 -20.14 3.61 5.64
N ARG A 360 -20.40 2.43 6.23
CA ARG A 360 -19.70 1.98 7.44
C ARG A 360 -18.18 1.91 7.26
N LEU A 361 -17.72 1.32 6.16
CA LEU A 361 -16.30 1.20 5.84
C LEU A 361 -15.65 2.58 5.71
N MET A 362 -16.30 3.50 5.00
CA MET A 362 -15.80 4.85 4.75
C MET A 362 -15.81 5.73 6.00
N THR A 363 -16.84 5.66 6.84
CA THR A 363 -16.85 6.32 8.15
C THR A 363 -15.75 5.78 9.06
N LYS A 364 -15.61 4.45 9.18
CA LYS A 364 -14.68 3.80 10.11
C LYS A 364 -13.21 3.93 9.73
N HIS A 365 -12.88 3.81 8.43
CA HIS A 365 -11.50 3.70 7.97
C HIS A 365 -10.99 4.91 7.18
N PHE A 366 -11.88 5.75 6.66
CA PHE A 366 -11.51 6.91 5.84
C PHE A 366 -11.91 8.26 6.47
N ASN A 367 -12.46 8.22 7.69
CA ASN A 367 -12.89 9.37 8.49
C ASN A 367 -13.89 10.28 7.76
N LEU A 368 -14.73 9.74 6.87
CA LEU A 368 -15.82 10.50 6.27
C LEU A 368 -16.86 10.86 7.34
N PRO A 369 -17.37 12.11 7.36
CA PRO A 369 -18.34 12.53 8.36
C PRO A 369 -19.67 11.79 8.19
N VAL A 370 -20.34 11.56 9.32
CA VAL A 370 -21.70 11.02 9.36
C VAL A 370 -22.66 11.99 8.69
N ASN A 371 -23.08 11.68 7.46
CA ASN A 371 -24.10 12.47 6.76
C ASN A 371 -25.46 12.31 7.45
N ALA A 372 -26.19 13.41 7.62
CA ALA A 372 -27.49 13.42 8.30
C ALA A 372 -28.61 12.63 7.58
N ASN A 373 -28.38 12.27 6.31
CA ASN A 373 -29.26 11.38 5.55
C ASN A 373 -28.87 9.89 5.68
N ASN A 374 -27.67 9.59 6.19
CA ASN A 374 -27.18 8.23 6.44
C ASN A 374 -27.49 7.81 7.89
N ASN A 375 -28.73 7.33 8.09
CA ASN A 375 -29.20 6.74 9.35
C ASN A 375 -28.37 5.50 9.83
N TYR A 376 -27.39 5.04 9.04
CA TYR A 376 -26.56 3.87 9.33
C TYR A 376 -25.33 4.19 10.17
N ALA A 377 -24.86 5.44 10.19
CA ALA A 377 -23.70 5.81 11.00
C ALA A 377 -24.04 6.12 12.47
N SER A 378 -25.33 6.14 12.84
CA SER A 378 -25.78 6.02 14.23
C SER A 378 -25.75 4.58 14.77
N VAL A 379 -25.45 3.57 13.93
CA VAL A 379 -25.25 2.18 14.38
C VAL A 379 -23.88 2.01 15.07
N ALA A 380 -23.02 3.02 15.02
CA ALA A 380 -21.90 3.14 15.95
C ALA A 380 -22.41 3.49 17.35
N HIS A 381 -22.86 2.48 18.13
CA HIS A 381 -22.63 2.36 19.59
C HIS A 381 -23.13 1.07 20.26
N ASP A 382 -23.79 0.14 19.57
CA ASP A 382 -24.22 -1.15 20.15
C ASP A 382 -23.05 -2.15 20.28
N ALA A 383 -22.12 -1.85 21.19
CA ALA A 383 -20.95 -2.65 21.56
C ALA A 383 -21.28 -3.96 22.32
N GLN A 384 -22.54 -4.41 22.24
CA GLN A 384 -23.02 -5.71 22.66
C GLN A 384 -24.15 -6.14 21.74
N LEU A 385 -23.85 -7.02 20.79
CA LEU A 385 -24.69 -8.15 20.37
C LEU A 385 -23.88 -9.02 19.40
N LEU A 386 -23.62 -10.28 19.77
CA LEU A 386 -23.16 -11.31 18.85
C LEU A 386 -24.02 -11.26 17.59
N ASN A 387 -23.47 -10.93 16.42
CA ASN A 387 -24.23 -10.90 15.17
C ASN A 387 -24.42 -12.33 14.64
N PRO A 388 -25.60 -12.97 14.81
CA PRO A 388 -25.75 -14.40 14.49
C PRO A 388 -25.72 -14.66 12.97
N ASN A 389 -25.88 -13.59 12.18
CA ASN A 389 -25.96 -13.60 10.73
C ASN A 389 -24.61 -13.34 10.04
N LEU A 390 -23.53 -13.13 10.83
CA LEU A 390 -22.17 -12.98 10.32
C LEU A 390 -21.77 -14.23 9.52
N LYS A 391 -21.42 -14.06 8.24
CA LYS A 391 -20.95 -15.13 7.35
C LYS A 391 -19.50 -15.47 7.72
N ILE A 392 -19.29 -16.55 8.48
CA ILE A 392 -17.94 -16.99 8.85
C ILE A 392 -17.53 -18.20 8.00
N SER A 393 -16.45 -18.07 7.25
CA SER A 393 -15.82 -19.19 6.55
C SER A 393 -14.63 -19.70 7.35
N VAL A 394 -14.53 -21.02 7.56
CA VAL A 394 -13.40 -21.65 8.24
C VAL A 394 -12.62 -22.51 7.25
N GLN A 395 -11.31 -22.27 7.19
CA GLN A 395 -10.37 -22.94 6.30
C GLN A 395 -9.35 -23.73 7.10
N ASP A 396 -9.21 -25.02 6.79
CA ASP A 396 -8.14 -25.86 7.35
C ASP A 396 -6.83 -25.60 6.59
N THR A 397 -5.83 -25.07 7.28
CA THR A 397 -4.50 -24.88 6.67
C THR A 397 -3.57 -26.07 6.90
N ILE A 398 -3.86 -26.91 7.89
CA ILE A 398 -2.91 -27.92 8.42
C ILE A 398 -3.26 -29.35 8.02
N GLY A 399 -4.37 -29.58 7.31
CA GLY A 399 -4.82 -30.91 6.89
C GLY A 399 -5.36 -31.75 8.06
N ASN A 400 -6.00 -31.10 9.03
CA ASN A 400 -6.60 -31.72 10.20
C ASN A 400 -8.11 -31.45 10.26
N GLN A 401 -8.89 -32.43 9.77
CA GLN A 401 -10.35 -32.38 9.74
C GLN A 401 -10.99 -32.24 11.14
N GLU A 402 -10.38 -32.79 12.20
CA GLU A 402 -10.86 -32.64 13.58
C GLU A 402 -10.69 -31.19 14.07
N ALA A 403 -9.56 -30.57 13.73
CA ALA A 403 -9.28 -29.17 14.06
C ALA A 403 -10.27 -28.22 13.36
N LEU A 404 -10.59 -28.50 12.09
CA LEU A 404 -11.60 -27.80 11.30
C LEU A 404 -12.99 -27.92 11.93
N GLN A 405 -13.48 -29.15 12.16
CA GLN A 405 -14.81 -29.36 12.76
C GLN A 405 -14.89 -28.74 14.16
N SER A 406 -13.85 -28.90 14.98
CA SER A 406 -13.82 -28.27 16.29
C SER A 406 -13.88 -26.74 16.25
N ALA A 407 -13.31 -26.09 15.24
CA ALA A 407 -13.41 -24.64 15.06
C ALA A 407 -14.83 -24.22 14.61
N LEU A 408 -15.39 -24.94 13.63
CA LEU A 408 -16.77 -24.75 13.17
C LEU A 408 -17.77 -24.88 14.32
N ASP A 409 -17.64 -25.92 15.14
CA ASP A 409 -18.54 -26.19 16.25
C ASP A 409 -18.38 -25.17 17.38
N THR A 410 -17.15 -24.72 17.68
CA THR A 410 -16.92 -23.66 18.68
C THR A 410 -17.65 -22.37 18.30
N LEU A 411 -17.62 -21.99 17.02
CA LEU A 411 -18.30 -20.78 16.51
C LEU A 411 -19.82 -20.94 16.49
N ARG A 412 -20.34 -22.13 16.15
CA ARG A 412 -21.78 -22.43 16.22
C ARG A 412 -22.30 -22.42 17.66
N THR A 413 -21.56 -23.01 18.61
CA THR A 413 -21.90 -22.99 20.04
C THR A 413 -21.88 -21.58 20.61
N ALA A 414 -21.04 -20.68 20.07
CA ALA A 414 -21.05 -19.26 20.42
C ALA A 414 -22.23 -18.45 19.85
N GLY A 415 -23.06 -19.04 18.97
CA GLY A 415 -24.29 -18.44 18.45
C GLY A 415 -24.25 -17.97 16.99
N TYR A 416 -23.15 -18.20 16.26
CA TYR A 416 -23.11 -17.87 14.83
C TYR A 416 -23.84 -18.94 13.99
N ASN A 417 -24.85 -18.51 13.23
CA ASN A 417 -25.69 -19.42 12.43
C ASN A 417 -25.11 -19.71 11.03
N ARG A 418 -24.23 -18.85 10.51
CA ARG A 418 -23.71 -18.91 9.13
C ARG A 418 -22.24 -19.30 9.06
N VAL A 419 -21.88 -20.38 9.75
CA VAL A 419 -20.51 -20.91 9.80
C VAL A 419 -20.32 -22.11 8.85
N SER A 420 -19.50 -21.92 7.81
CA SER A 420 -19.24 -22.92 6.77
C SER A 420 -17.75 -23.29 6.66
N ALA A 421 -17.47 -24.49 6.13
CA ALA A 421 -16.12 -24.87 5.75
C ALA A 421 -15.81 -24.41 4.32
N SER A 422 -14.57 -24.00 4.05
CA SER A 422 -14.07 -23.72 2.70
C SER A 422 -12.74 -24.42 2.43
N LYS A 423 -12.48 -24.72 1.15
CA LYS A 423 -11.15 -25.18 0.72
C LYS A 423 -10.12 -24.09 1.02
N ASN A 424 -9.01 -24.45 1.67
CA ASN A 424 -7.82 -23.61 1.72
C ASN A 424 -6.96 -23.86 0.47
N TRP A 425 -6.31 -22.81 -0.02
CA TRP A 425 -5.34 -22.89 -1.11
C TRP A 425 -3.91 -22.51 -0.69
N GLN A 426 -3.74 -21.95 0.51
CA GLN A 426 -2.45 -21.55 1.09
C GLN A 426 -1.71 -22.69 1.80
N ASP A 427 -0.47 -22.44 2.18
CA ASP A 427 0.37 -23.36 2.96
C ASP A 427 -0.04 -23.43 4.46
N PRO A 428 0.40 -24.47 5.20
CA PRO A 428 0.05 -24.65 6.62
C PRO A 428 0.54 -23.53 7.54
N LEU A 429 -0.39 -22.87 8.23
CA LEU A 429 -0.09 -21.77 9.14
C LEU A 429 0.34 -22.24 10.54
N VAL A 430 1.28 -21.51 11.14
CA VAL A 430 1.71 -21.71 12.53
C VAL A 430 0.73 -21.05 13.51
N THR A 431 0.18 -19.90 13.12
CA THR A 431 -0.74 -19.05 13.87
C THR A 431 -2.04 -18.96 13.07
N THR A 432 -3.18 -19.04 13.75
CA THR A 432 -4.51 -18.90 13.12
C THR A 432 -4.68 -17.46 12.66
N LYS A 433 -5.18 -17.23 11.45
CA LYS A 433 -5.54 -15.87 10.99
C LYS A 433 -7.04 -15.69 10.99
N ILE A 434 -7.47 -14.51 11.40
CA ILE A 434 -8.87 -14.10 11.42
C ILE A 434 -8.97 -12.86 10.55
N ILE A 435 -9.38 -13.10 9.31
CA ILE A 435 -9.34 -12.17 8.20
C ILE A 435 -10.67 -11.43 8.14
N ALA A 436 -10.64 -10.11 8.38
CA ALA A 436 -11.79 -9.23 8.24
C ALA A 436 -11.94 -8.80 6.77
N GLN A 437 -12.74 -9.55 6.00
CA GLN A 437 -12.82 -9.43 4.54
C GLN A 437 -13.32 -8.06 4.08
N SER A 438 -14.22 -7.45 4.86
CA SER A 438 -14.90 -6.18 4.59
C SER A 438 -14.42 -5.01 5.46
N GLY A 439 -13.35 -5.19 6.25
CA GLY A 439 -12.86 -4.15 7.17
C GLY A 439 -13.42 -4.21 8.61
N ASP A 440 -14.28 -5.19 8.94
CA ASP A 440 -14.83 -5.32 10.29
C ASP A 440 -13.87 -6.04 11.26
N ASP A 441 -12.94 -5.27 11.81
CA ASP A 441 -11.97 -5.73 12.81
C ASP A 441 -12.58 -5.95 14.22
N GLU A 442 -13.79 -5.47 14.48
CA GLU A 442 -14.52 -5.70 15.73
C GLU A 442 -15.18 -7.09 15.73
N ALA A 443 -15.89 -7.44 14.65
CA ALA A 443 -16.37 -8.80 14.44
C ALA A 443 -15.21 -9.82 14.41
N ALA A 444 -14.07 -9.46 13.80
CA ALA A 444 -12.87 -10.29 13.85
C ALA A 444 -12.29 -10.42 15.28
N ALA A 445 -12.38 -9.38 16.11
CA ALA A 445 -11.96 -9.42 17.51
C ALA A 445 -12.90 -10.28 18.37
N GLU A 446 -14.21 -10.27 18.11
CA GLU A 446 -15.18 -11.16 18.75
C GLU A 446 -14.89 -12.63 18.42
N VAL A 447 -14.77 -12.97 17.13
CA VAL A 447 -14.38 -14.30 16.64
C VAL A 447 -13.05 -14.74 17.25
N ARG A 448 -12.07 -13.83 17.36
CA ARG A 448 -10.78 -14.09 18.03
C ARG A 448 -10.92 -14.36 19.52
N SER A 449 -11.80 -13.65 20.22
CA SER A 449 -12.06 -13.85 21.64
C SER A 449 -12.64 -15.24 21.89
N ILE A 450 -13.62 -15.64 21.07
CA ILE A 450 -14.28 -16.95 21.11
C ILE A 450 -13.30 -18.10 20.85
N LEU A 451 -12.47 -17.99 19.80
CA LEU A 451 -11.43 -18.99 19.51
C LEU A 451 -10.27 -18.95 20.52
N GLY A 452 -9.96 -17.79 21.07
CA GLY A 452 -8.90 -17.56 22.06
C GLY A 452 -7.48 -17.86 21.57
N VAL A 453 -7.25 -17.77 20.25
CA VAL A 453 -5.96 -17.86 19.53
C VAL A 453 -6.03 -17.00 18.26
N GLY A 454 -4.87 -16.84 17.61
CA GLY A 454 -4.77 -16.22 16.30
C GLY A 454 -4.49 -14.71 16.31
N GLU A 455 -4.28 -14.19 15.10
CA GLU A 455 -4.06 -12.78 14.79
C GLU A 455 -5.21 -12.23 13.92
N ILE A 456 -5.62 -10.99 14.19
CA ILE A 456 -6.60 -10.28 13.35
C ILE A 456 -5.85 -9.66 12.18
N VAL A 457 -6.41 -9.80 10.99
CA VAL A 457 -5.83 -9.26 9.77
C VAL A 457 -6.92 -8.59 8.96
N VAL A 458 -6.76 -7.30 8.63
CA VAL A 458 -7.76 -6.53 7.88
C VAL A 458 -7.38 -6.54 6.41
N GLU A 459 -7.75 -7.63 5.73
CA GLU A 459 -7.33 -7.96 4.37
C GLU A 459 -8.48 -8.63 3.59
N SER A 460 -8.68 -8.28 2.32
CA SER A 460 -9.67 -8.91 1.44
C SER A 460 -9.13 -10.15 0.71
N THR A 461 -8.16 -10.85 1.30
CA THR A 461 -7.58 -12.09 0.74
C THR A 461 -8.24 -13.39 1.24
N GLY A 462 -9.32 -13.29 2.01
CA GLY A 462 -10.12 -14.42 2.47
C GLY A 462 -11.09 -14.95 1.41
N VAL A 463 -12.11 -15.68 1.87
CA VAL A 463 -13.21 -16.17 1.04
C VAL A 463 -14.15 -15.00 0.72
N LEU A 464 -14.25 -14.62 -0.56
CA LEU A 464 -14.97 -13.41 -1.01
C LEU A 464 -16.44 -13.31 -0.54
N GLN A 465 -17.12 -14.44 -0.34
CA GLN A 465 -18.52 -14.49 0.10
C GLN A 465 -18.70 -14.52 1.64
N SER A 466 -17.62 -14.38 2.40
CA SER A 466 -17.64 -14.34 3.88
C SER A 466 -17.31 -12.95 4.40
N ASP A 467 -17.87 -12.60 5.55
CA ASP A 467 -17.53 -11.37 6.27
C ASP A 467 -16.21 -11.58 7.04
N ILE A 468 -16.05 -12.76 7.63
CA ILE A 468 -14.83 -13.23 8.31
C ILE A 468 -14.35 -14.55 7.70
N THR A 469 -13.06 -14.65 7.39
CA THR A 469 -12.40 -15.93 7.11
C THR A 469 -11.45 -16.31 8.25
N VAL A 470 -11.62 -17.51 8.82
CA VAL A 470 -10.73 -18.09 9.83
C VAL A 470 -9.84 -19.14 9.18
N GLU A 471 -8.56 -18.81 8.97
CA GLU A 471 -7.53 -19.74 8.50
C GLU A 471 -6.90 -20.45 9.72
N VAL A 472 -7.34 -21.68 9.99
CA VAL A 472 -6.98 -22.44 11.20
C VAL A 472 -5.51 -22.90 11.16
N GLY A 473 -4.73 -22.45 12.15
CA GLY A 473 -3.31 -22.75 12.29
C GLY A 473 -2.96 -23.79 13.37
N ARG A 474 -1.66 -24.10 13.50
CA ARG A 474 -1.14 -25.06 14.51
C ARG A 474 -1.33 -24.61 15.97
N ASP A 475 -1.54 -23.33 16.23
CA ASP A 475 -1.89 -22.79 17.54
C ASP A 475 -3.27 -23.25 18.04
N TRP A 476 -4.27 -23.35 17.16
CA TRP A 476 -5.60 -23.89 17.49
C TRP A 476 -5.51 -25.33 18.03
N VAL A 477 -4.79 -26.21 17.34
CA VAL A 477 -4.55 -27.60 17.79
C VAL A 477 -3.83 -27.64 19.15
N ARG A 478 -2.84 -26.75 19.36
CA ARG A 478 -2.13 -26.63 20.65
C ARG A 478 -3.06 -26.15 21.77
N ARG A 479 -3.97 -25.21 21.50
CA ARG A 479 -4.99 -24.75 22.46
C ARG A 479 -5.96 -25.87 22.80
N ARG A 480 -6.54 -26.54 21.80
CA ARG A 480 -7.47 -27.66 22.01
C ARG A 480 -6.87 -28.78 22.87
N ARG A 481 -5.62 -29.17 22.61
CA ARG A 481 -4.90 -30.16 23.44
C ARG A 481 -4.73 -29.72 24.90
N ARG A 482 -4.45 -28.44 25.16
CA ARG A 482 -4.35 -27.89 26.53
C ARG A 482 -5.70 -27.88 27.24
N LEU A 483 -6.76 -27.47 26.55
CA LEU A 483 -8.12 -27.48 27.12
C LEU A 483 -8.54 -28.91 27.49
N SER A 484 -8.39 -29.87 26.57
CA SER A 484 -8.69 -31.28 26.87
C SER A 484 -7.83 -31.88 28.00
N GLN A 485 -6.61 -31.38 28.22
CA GLN A 485 -5.78 -31.81 29.34
C GLN A 485 -6.21 -31.18 30.67
N ALA A 486 -6.71 -29.94 30.65
CA ALA A 486 -7.29 -29.28 31.83
C ALA A 486 -8.63 -29.92 32.24
N ASP A 487 -9.50 -30.22 31.26
CA ASP A 487 -10.79 -30.89 31.47
C ASP A 487 -10.64 -32.32 32.05
N LEU A 488 -9.47 -32.95 31.86
CA LEU A 488 -9.10 -34.26 32.42
C LEU A 488 -8.42 -34.17 33.80
N ALA A 489 -8.15 -32.96 34.33
CA ALA A 489 -7.47 -32.74 35.60
C ALA A 489 -8.30 -32.05 36.72
N PRO A 490 -9.64 -32.23 36.86
CA PRO A 490 -10.46 -31.45 37.81
C PRO A 490 -10.38 -31.94 39.28
N GLY A 491 -9.25 -32.46 39.77
CA GLY A 491 -9.25 -33.13 41.09
C GLY A 491 -7.90 -33.51 41.72
N LEU A 492 -6.91 -32.60 41.76
CA LEU A 492 -5.65 -32.80 42.51
C LEU A 492 -5.17 -31.58 43.32
N GLU A 493 -6.08 -30.76 43.85
CA GLU A 493 -5.77 -29.82 44.94
C GLU A 493 -6.79 -29.97 46.09
N ASN A 494 -6.32 -29.75 47.32
CA ASN A 494 -7.01 -29.94 48.61
C ASN A 494 -7.23 -31.40 49.07
N ASN A 495 -6.14 -32.08 49.44
CA ASN A 495 -6.19 -33.15 50.47
C ASN A 495 -4.83 -33.37 51.20
N PHE A 496 -4.24 -32.26 51.65
CA PHE A 496 -3.16 -32.13 52.64
C PHE A 496 -3.37 -30.74 53.28
N ASP A 497 -3.42 -30.51 54.60
CA ASP A 497 -3.08 -31.36 55.75
C ASP A 497 -4.17 -31.31 56.86
N ASN A 498 -4.05 -32.22 57.83
CA ASN A 498 -4.88 -32.35 59.03
C ASN A 498 -3.97 -32.58 60.25
#